data_AF-A0A4Y1ZA92-F1
#
_entry.id   AF-A0A4Y1ZA92-F1
#
_cell.length_a   1.000
_cell.length_b   1.000
_cell.length_c   1.000
_cell.angle_alpha   90.00
_cell.angle_beta   90.00
_cell.angle_gamma   90.00
#
_symmetry.space_group_name_H-M   'P 1'
#
loop_
_entity.id
_entity.type
_entity.pdbx_description
1 polymer ?
#
loop_
_entity_poly.entity_id
_entity_poly.type
_entity_poly.pdbx_seq_one_letter_code
_entity_poly.pdbx_strand_id
1 'polypeptide(L)'
;MIQYLIYLGILMLIPMWAQMRVRSTYARYSEVSNSTGMTGAQTARRILDDNGLYDVTIREVAGSLTDHYDPRDKSINLSTDIYHGASIAGTAVAAHEVGHAIQDAKDYTFMRVRSALVPVANLGSNLSYILILAGVFLGMFQLAALGVVFFAAAVLFQIVTLPVEFDASGRALKQIVSLGIVQENERPQAKKYYLLQQ
;
A
#
# COMPACT_ATOMS: atom_id res chain seq x y z
N MET A 1 0.35 -33.86 14.21
CA MET A 1 0.40 -32.61 14.99
C MET A 1 1.62 -31.75 14.62
N ILE A 2 2.85 -32.26 14.73
CA ILE A 2 4.09 -31.52 14.39
C ILE A 2 4.11 -31.05 12.93
N GLN A 3 3.70 -31.89 11.97
CA GLN A 3 3.63 -31.51 10.54
C GLN A 3 2.70 -30.31 10.30
N TYR A 4 1.56 -30.23 10.98
CA TYR A 4 0.63 -29.09 10.85
C TYR A 4 1.22 -27.79 11.41
N LEU A 5 1.99 -27.88 12.50
CA LEU A 5 2.70 -26.72 13.07
C LEU A 5 3.81 -26.22 12.13
N ILE A 6 4.48 -27.12 11.40
CA ILE A 6 5.47 -26.74 10.37
C ILE A 6 4.79 -25.99 9.22
N TYR A 7 3.67 -26.49 8.70
CA TYR A 7 2.92 -25.79 7.65
C TYR A 7 2.40 -24.43 8.12
N LEU A 8 1.85 -24.36 9.34
CA LEU A 8 1.40 -23.12 9.96
C LEU A 8 2.55 -22.11 10.12
N GLY A 9 3.73 -22.57 10.56
CA GLY A 9 4.93 -21.76 10.71
C GLY A 9 5.41 -21.18 9.38
N ILE A 10 5.50 -22.01 8.33
CA ILE A 10 5.88 -21.54 6.98
C ILE A 10 4.88 -20.49 6.47
N LEU A 11 3.57 -20.71 6.67
CA LEU A 11 2.53 -19.79 6.23
C LEU A 11 2.64 -18.41 6.90
N MET A 12 3.08 -18.36 8.17
CA MET A 12 3.29 -17.10 8.90
C MET A 12 4.61 -16.42 8.55
N LEU A 13 5.67 -17.17 8.23
CA LEU A 13 6.99 -16.60 7.95
C LEU A 13 7.03 -15.80 6.65
N ILE A 14 6.27 -16.21 5.64
CA ILE A 14 6.21 -15.52 4.32
C ILE A 14 5.74 -14.06 4.45
N PRO A 15 4.57 -13.75 5.05
CA PRO A 15 4.11 -12.36 5.19
C PRO A 15 5.01 -11.54 6.12
N MET A 16 5.58 -12.15 7.17
CA MET A 16 6.55 -11.46 8.03
C MET A 16 7.80 -11.04 7.25
N TRP A 17 8.38 -11.95 6.46
CA TRP A 17 9.54 -11.65 5.63
C TRP A 17 9.23 -10.58 4.58
N ALA A 18 8.08 -10.67 3.92
CA ALA A 18 7.63 -9.66 2.96
C ALA A 18 7.55 -8.28 3.63
N GLN A 19 6.86 -8.18 4.77
CA GLN A 19 6.73 -6.93 5.53
C GLN A 19 8.09 -6.36 5.96
N MET A 20 9.01 -7.21 6.41
CA MET A 20 10.38 -6.80 6.75
C MET A 20 11.11 -6.20 5.54
N ARG A 21 10.93 -6.79 4.36
CA ARG A 21 11.56 -6.31 3.12
C ARG A 21 11.02 -4.94 2.68
N VAL A 22 9.72 -4.71 2.83
CA VAL A 22 9.09 -3.39 2.57
C VAL A 22 9.68 -2.34 3.50
N ARG A 23 9.66 -2.61 4.81
CA ARG A 23 10.19 -1.68 5.83
C ARG A 23 11.67 -1.38 5.62
N SER A 24 12.48 -2.40 5.36
CA SER A 24 13.92 -2.23 5.10
C SER A 24 14.18 -1.40 3.84
N THR A 25 13.36 -1.59 2.79
CA THR A 25 13.52 -0.83 1.54
C THR A 25 13.07 0.61 1.72
N TYR A 26 11.96 0.84 2.42
CA TYR A 26 11.53 2.18 2.80
C TYR A 26 12.63 2.91 3.58
N ALA A 27 13.12 2.32 4.67
CA ALA A 27 14.16 2.92 5.51
C ALA A 27 15.43 3.29 4.71
N ARG A 28 15.83 2.42 3.77
CA ARG A 28 16.99 2.70 2.91
C ARG A 28 16.77 3.90 1.98
N TYR A 29 15.58 4.03 1.39
CA TYR A 29 15.30 5.07 0.39
C TYR A 29 14.68 6.35 0.98
N SER A 30 14.26 6.33 2.25
CA SER A 30 13.85 7.53 2.98
C SER A 30 15.05 8.41 3.36
N GLU A 31 16.24 7.84 3.48
CA GLU A 31 17.48 8.57 3.74
C GLU A 31 18.13 9.16 2.47
N VAL A 32 17.68 8.73 1.28
CA VAL A 32 18.21 9.22 0.00
C VAL A 32 17.36 10.40 -0.45
N SER A 33 17.93 11.60 -0.40
CA SER A 33 17.29 12.81 -0.92
C SER A 33 16.94 12.65 -2.40
N ASN A 34 15.80 13.17 -2.82
CA ASN A 34 15.48 13.25 -4.24
C ASN A 34 16.26 14.41 -4.89
N SER A 35 16.54 14.27 -6.18
CA SER A 35 17.32 15.25 -6.93
C SER A 35 16.66 16.62 -7.10
N THR A 36 15.34 16.72 -6.92
CA THR A 36 14.57 17.97 -7.10
C THR A 36 14.38 18.76 -5.80
N GLY A 37 14.69 18.17 -4.64
CA GLY A 37 14.41 18.74 -3.33
C GLY A 37 12.93 18.86 -2.99
N MET A 38 12.04 18.26 -3.78
CA MET A 38 10.59 18.37 -3.58
C MET A 38 10.14 17.50 -2.41
N THR A 39 9.30 18.04 -1.52
CA THR A 39 8.67 17.21 -0.48
C THR A 39 7.62 16.26 -1.07
N GLY A 40 7.15 15.28 -0.31
CA GLY A 40 6.02 14.44 -0.72
C GLY A 40 4.76 15.27 -1.00
N ALA A 41 4.46 16.28 -0.16
CA ALA A 41 3.32 17.16 -0.41
C ALA A 41 3.46 17.97 -1.71
N GLN A 42 4.66 18.50 -2.00
CA GLN A 42 4.93 19.22 -3.26
C GLN A 42 4.86 18.30 -4.47
N THR A 43 5.40 17.07 -4.34
CA THR A 43 5.30 16.02 -5.36
C THR A 43 3.84 15.73 -5.67
N ALA A 44 3.03 15.47 -4.64
CA ALA A 44 1.62 15.16 -4.80
C ALA A 44 0.87 16.30 -5.48
N ARG A 45 1.05 17.54 -5.01
CA ARG A 45 0.42 18.73 -5.59
C ARG A 45 0.76 18.89 -7.07
N ARG A 46 2.05 18.75 -7.41
CA ARG A 46 2.52 18.90 -8.80
C ARG A 46 1.89 17.87 -9.73
N ILE A 47 1.80 16.61 -9.32
CA ILE A 47 1.20 15.55 -10.15
C ILE A 47 -0.31 15.77 -10.26
N LEU A 48 -1.00 16.13 -9.17
CA LEU A 48 -2.43 16.43 -9.21
C LEU A 48 -2.75 17.58 -10.15
N ASP A 49 -1.99 18.67 -10.08
CA ASP A 49 -2.17 19.85 -10.93
C ASP A 49 -1.99 19.53 -12.43
N ASP A 50 -0.99 18.69 -12.76
CA ASP A 50 -0.75 18.24 -14.13
C ASP A 50 -1.89 17.35 -14.67
N ASN A 51 -2.62 16.67 -13.78
CA ASN A 51 -3.77 15.84 -14.12
C ASN A 51 -5.12 16.59 -13.98
N GLY A 52 -5.11 17.90 -13.71
CA GLY A 52 -6.32 18.72 -13.56
C GLY A 52 -7.12 18.47 -12.28
N LEU A 53 -6.52 17.83 -11.28
CA LEU A 53 -7.15 17.44 -10.01
C LEU A 53 -6.94 18.50 -8.93
N TYR A 54 -7.43 19.71 -9.18
CA TYR A 54 -7.28 20.86 -8.29
C TYR A 54 -8.15 20.77 -7.02
N ASP A 55 -9.20 19.94 -7.05
CA ASP A 55 -10.14 19.72 -5.96
C ASP A 55 -9.64 18.71 -4.91
N VAL A 56 -8.59 17.94 -5.23
CA VAL A 56 -8.00 16.97 -4.31
C VAL A 56 -7.13 17.71 -3.29
N THR A 57 -7.46 17.56 -2.01
CA THR A 57 -6.74 18.17 -0.89
C THR A 57 -5.57 17.31 -0.44
N ILE A 58 -4.49 17.92 0.06
CA ILE A 58 -3.35 17.20 0.63
C ILE A 58 -3.28 17.55 2.11
N ARG A 59 -3.25 16.54 2.97
CA ARG A 59 -3.28 16.69 4.42
C ARG A 59 -2.11 15.95 5.05
N GLU A 60 -1.63 16.51 6.15
CA GLU A 60 -0.69 15.84 7.03
C GLU A 60 -1.44 14.98 8.03
N VAL A 61 -1.00 13.73 8.22
CA VAL A 61 -1.51 12.82 9.24
C VAL A 61 -0.39 12.31 10.14
N ALA A 62 -0.73 12.06 11.40
CA ALA A 62 0.20 11.49 12.36
C ALA A 62 0.52 10.02 12.05
N GLY A 63 1.70 9.58 12.46
CA GLY A 63 2.19 8.22 12.26
C GLY A 63 3.26 8.15 11.16
N SER A 64 3.66 6.92 10.83
CA SER A 64 4.62 6.62 9.77
C SER A 64 4.04 5.51 8.90
N LEU A 65 4.17 5.64 7.57
CA LEU A 65 3.60 4.69 6.61
C LEU A 65 2.07 4.53 6.75
N THR A 66 1.38 5.62 7.10
CA THR A 66 -0.08 5.71 7.22
C THR A 66 -0.70 6.44 6.01
N ASP A 67 0.10 6.64 4.98
CA ASP A 67 -0.22 7.39 3.78
C ASP A 67 -1.32 6.68 2.97
N HIS A 68 -2.33 7.44 2.55
CA HIS A 68 -3.43 6.91 1.73
C HIS A 68 -4.21 8.03 1.04
N TYR A 69 -4.80 7.72 -0.10
CA TYR A 69 -5.89 8.48 -0.71
C TYR A 69 -7.26 8.07 -0.14
N ASP A 70 -8.10 9.03 0.25
CA ASP A 70 -9.51 8.82 0.61
C ASP A 70 -10.44 9.36 -0.50
N PRO A 71 -11.18 8.49 -1.23
CA PRO A 71 -12.11 8.91 -2.28
C PRO A 71 -13.38 9.59 -1.73
N ARG A 72 -13.69 9.46 -0.43
CA ARG A 72 -14.93 10.01 0.16
C ARG A 72 -14.89 11.51 0.27
N ASP A 73 -13.74 12.06 0.62
CA ASP A 73 -13.52 13.50 0.78
C ASP A 73 -12.43 14.05 -0.16
N LYS A 74 -11.95 13.22 -1.09
CA LYS A 74 -10.91 13.54 -2.07
C LYS A 74 -9.68 14.14 -1.41
N SER A 75 -9.09 13.38 -0.48
CA SER A 75 -7.89 13.80 0.24
C SER A 75 -6.74 12.81 0.06
N ILE A 76 -5.54 13.34 -0.13
CA ILE A 76 -4.30 12.60 0.01
C ILE A 76 -3.77 12.88 1.41
N ASN A 77 -3.74 11.85 2.23
CA ASN A 77 -3.23 11.91 3.59
C ASN A 77 -1.79 11.40 3.58
N LEU A 78 -0.82 12.25 3.93
CA LEU A 78 0.58 11.89 4.00
C LEU A 78 1.08 11.96 5.43
N SER A 79 1.87 10.97 5.84
CA SER A 79 2.57 10.96 7.12
C SER A 79 3.55 12.14 7.21
N THR A 80 3.78 12.68 8.41
CA THR A 80 4.66 13.84 8.65
C THR A 80 6.01 13.73 7.93
N ASP A 81 6.65 12.56 8.00
CA ASP A 81 7.96 12.31 7.38
C ASP A 81 7.91 12.45 5.85
N ILE A 82 6.80 12.07 5.22
CA ILE A 82 6.62 12.14 3.76
C ILE A 82 6.11 13.51 3.35
N TYR A 83 5.18 14.09 4.11
CA TYR A 83 4.61 15.40 3.85
C TYR A 83 5.71 16.47 3.76
N HIS A 84 6.65 16.46 4.71
CA HIS A 84 7.74 17.43 4.81
C HIS A 84 9.08 16.93 4.24
N GLY A 85 9.28 15.62 4.13
CA GLY A 85 10.55 15.05 3.67
C GLY A 85 10.72 15.05 2.15
N ALA A 86 11.94 15.36 1.70
CA ALA A 86 12.34 15.33 0.30
C ALA A 86 13.23 14.12 -0.02
N SER A 87 12.64 12.92 0.00
CA SER A 87 13.34 11.66 -0.25
C SER A 87 12.76 10.89 -1.43
N ILE A 88 13.52 9.97 -2.00
CA ILE A 88 13.04 9.10 -3.09
C ILE A 88 11.85 8.26 -2.63
N ALA A 89 11.90 7.73 -1.40
CA ALA A 89 10.77 6.99 -0.84
C ALA A 89 9.53 7.88 -0.66
N GLY A 90 9.69 9.09 -0.11
CA GLY A 90 8.56 10.01 0.09
C GLY A 90 7.93 10.46 -1.22
N THR A 91 8.74 10.76 -2.23
CA THR A 91 8.27 11.05 -3.59
C THR A 91 7.51 9.87 -4.19
N ALA A 92 8.01 8.63 -4.01
CA ALA A 92 7.35 7.44 -4.53
C ALA A 92 5.99 7.19 -3.86
N VAL A 93 5.91 7.28 -2.52
CA VAL A 93 4.66 7.11 -1.78
C VAL A 93 3.66 8.18 -2.17
N ALA A 94 4.05 9.45 -2.15
CA ALA A 94 3.15 10.54 -2.51
C ALA A 94 2.62 10.39 -3.95
N ALA A 95 3.47 10.00 -4.89
CA ALA A 95 3.05 9.73 -6.26
C ALA A 95 2.13 8.51 -6.39
N HIS A 96 2.33 7.47 -5.58
CA HIS A 96 1.43 6.30 -5.52
C HIS A 96 0.02 6.70 -5.08
N GLU A 97 -0.10 7.52 -4.03
CA GLU A 97 -1.41 8.01 -3.57
C GLU A 97 -2.10 8.91 -4.60
N VAL A 98 -1.33 9.74 -5.32
CA VAL A 98 -1.88 10.46 -6.48
C VAL A 98 -2.32 9.49 -7.58
N GLY A 99 -1.65 8.36 -7.75
CA GLY A 99 -2.08 7.28 -8.63
C GLY A 99 -3.50 6.81 -8.34
N HIS A 100 -3.85 6.64 -7.06
CA HIS A 100 -5.22 6.35 -6.63
C HIS A 100 -6.20 7.51 -6.90
N ALA A 101 -5.79 8.75 -6.66
CA ALA A 101 -6.61 9.91 -7.01
C ALA A 101 -6.92 9.99 -8.53
N ILE A 102 -5.95 9.65 -9.38
CA ILE A 102 -6.12 9.57 -10.84
C ILE A 102 -7.05 8.40 -11.23
N GLN A 103 -6.95 7.26 -10.55
CA GLN A 103 -7.85 6.12 -10.76
C GLN A 103 -9.30 6.49 -10.42
N ASP A 104 -9.50 7.17 -9.30
CA ASP A 104 -10.80 7.64 -8.82
C ASP A 104 -11.42 8.62 -9.82
N ALA A 105 -10.65 9.62 -10.25
CA ALA A 105 -11.08 10.59 -11.25
C ALA A 105 -11.43 9.97 -12.62
N LYS A 106 -10.91 8.78 -12.92
CA LYS A 106 -11.19 8.02 -14.16
C LYS A 106 -12.23 6.92 -13.98
N ASP A 107 -12.90 6.84 -12.83
CA ASP A 107 -13.88 5.81 -12.50
C ASP A 107 -13.35 4.38 -12.75
N TYR A 108 -12.11 4.13 -12.32
CA TYR A 108 -11.45 2.85 -12.56
C TYR A 108 -12.20 1.71 -11.85
N THR A 109 -12.74 0.78 -12.64
CA THR A 109 -13.72 -0.21 -12.16
C THR A 109 -13.21 -1.08 -11.01
N PHE A 110 -11.93 -1.46 -11.02
CA PHE A 110 -11.34 -2.26 -9.94
C PHE A 110 -11.23 -1.50 -8.61
N MET A 111 -11.14 -0.17 -8.64
CA MET A 111 -11.15 0.65 -7.43
C MET A 111 -12.50 0.58 -6.72
N ARG A 112 -13.61 0.59 -7.47
CA ARG A 112 -14.97 0.39 -6.90
C ARG A 112 -15.12 -1.00 -6.27
N VAL A 113 -14.58 -2.04 -6.93
CA VAL A 113 -14.59 -3.40 -6.41
C VAL A 113 -13.82 -3.49 -5.09
N ARG A 114 -12.61 -2.89 -5.02
CA ARG A 114 -11.84 -2.76 -3.78
C ARG A 114 -12.67 -2.10 -2.68
N SER A 115 -13.21 -0.91 -2.93
CA SER A 115 -13.97 -0.14 -1.91
C SER A 115 -15.19 -0.89 -1.37
N ALA A 116 -15.90 -1.65 -2.21
CA ALA A 116 -17.04 -2.46 -1.77
C ALA A 116 -16.66 -3.65 -0.87
N LEU A 117 -15.45 -4.18 -1.04
CA LEU A 117 -14.99 -5.41 -0.39
C LEU A 117 -14.12 -5.16 0.84
N VAL A 118 -13.54 -3.96 1.01
CA VAL A 118 -12.71 -3.59 2.18
C VAL A 118 -13.34 -3.92 3.55
N PRO A 119 -14.63 -3.61 3.82
CA PRO A 119 -15.24 -3.93 5.11
C PRO A 119 -15.27 -5.43 5.40
N VAL A 120 -15.50 -6.25 4.37
CA VAL A 120 -15.55 -7.70 4.47
C VAL A 120 -14.14 -8.27 4.71
N ALA A 121 -13.14 -7.72 4.03
CA ALA A 121 -11.75 -8.13 4.19
C ALA A 121 -11.19 -7.83 5.59
N ASN A 122 -11.48 -6.65 6.15
CA ASN A 122 -11.00 -6.25 7.48
C ASN A 122 -11.60 -7.10 8.62
N LEU A 123 -12.87 -7.52 8.47
CA LEU A 123 -13.48 -8.47 9.40
C LEU A 123 -12.86 -9.87 9.24
N GLY A 124 -12.63 -10.31 8.01
CA GLY A 124 -12.05 -11.61 7.71
C GLY A 124 -10.62 -11.78 8.22
N SER A 125 -9.74 -10.80 8.02
CA SER A 125 -8.32 -10.93 8.36
C SER A 125 -8.07 -11.01 9.87
N ASN A 126 -8.62 -10.08 10.66
CA ASN A 126 -8.45 -10.04 12.11
C ASN A 126 -9.11 -11.23 12.79
N LEU A 127 -10.30 -11.63 12.33
CA LEU A 127 -11.02 -12.76 12.90
C LEU A 127 -10.35 -14.09 12.54
N SER A 128 -9.79 -14.21 11.34
CA SER A 128 -9.12 -15.44 10.90
C SER A 128 -7.99 -15.86 11.83
N TYR A 129 -7.10 -14.93 12.20
CA TYR A 129 -5.96 -15.23 13.07
C TYR A 129 -6.41 -15.65 14.47
N ILE A 130 -7.41 -14.96 15.04
CA ILE A 130 -7.98 -15.29 16.35
C ILE A 130 -8.62 -16.69 16.32
N LEU A 131 -9.42 -17.00 15.29
CA LEU A 131 -10.08 -18.29 15.15
C LEU A 131 -9.10 -19.44 14.94
N ILE A 132 -8.06 -19.23 14.13
CA ILE A 132 -6.99 -20.22 13.91
C ILE A 132 -6.26 -20.51 15.23
N LEU A 133 -5.79 -19.48 15.93
CA LEU A 133 -5.07 -19.67 17.18
C LEU A 133 -5.96 -20.29 18.27
N ALA A 134 -7.17 -19.76 18.48
CA ALA A 134 -8.09 -20.29 19.47
C ALA A 134 -8.46 -21.75 19.15
N GLY A 135 -8.72 -22.07 17.89
CA GLY A 135 -9.01 -23.43 17.46
C GLY A 135 -7.86 -24.40 17.70
N VAL A 136 -6.61 -23.98 17.47
CA VAL A 136 -5.42 -24.80 17.75
C VAL A 136 -5.20 -24.97 19.25
N PHE A 137 -5.27 -23.91 20.05
CA PHE A 137 -5.02 -23.97 21.50
C PHE A 137 -6.11 -24.71 22.27
N LEU A 138 -7.38 -24.58 21.86
CA LEU A 138 -8.51 -25.27 22.47
C LEU A 138 -8.70 -26.70 21.93
N GLY A 139 -7.89 -27.14 20.96
CA GLY A 139 -8.05 -28.43 20.29
C GLY A 139 -9.32 -28.52 19.43
N MET A 140 -9.97 -27.40 19.13
CA MET A 140 -11.20 -27.32 18.35
C MET A 140 -10.89 -27.20 16.85
N PHE A 141 -10.66 -28.34 16.18
CA PHE A 141 -10.28 -28.36 14.77
C PHE A 141 -11.27 -27.64 13.85
N GLN A 142 -12.58 -27.74 14.11
CA GLN A 142 -13.61 -27.06 13.31
C GLN A 142 -13.50 -25.52 13.40
N LEU A 143 -13.10 -25.01 14.57
CA LEU A 143 -12.90 -23.57 14.77
C LEU A 143 -11.66 -23.08 14.01
N ALA A 144 -10.58 -23.85 14.04
CA ALA A 144 -9.38 -23.56 13.26
C ALA A 144 -9.65 -23.62 11.75
N ALA A 145 -10.40 -24.61 11.28
CA ALA A 145 -10.79 -24.74 9.87
C ALA A 145 -11.64 -23.55 9.40
N LEU A 146 -12.59 -23.07 10.23
CA LEU A 146 -13.34 -21.86 9.94
C LEU A 146 -12.42 -20.64 9.81
N GLY A 147 -11.45 -20.50 10.71
CA GLY A 147 -10.44 -19.45 10.62
C GLY A 147 -9.61 -19.50 9.33
N VAL A 148 -9.24 -20.70 8.86
CA VAL A 148 -8.57 -20.88 7.56
C VAL A 148 -9.45 -20.44 6.38
N VAL A 149 -10.76 -20.69 6.42
CA VAL A 149 -11.70 -20.21 5.39
C VAL A 149 -11.71 -18.67 5.35
N PHE A 150 -11.80 -18.01 6.51
CA PHE A 150 -11.71 -16.54 6.57
C PHE A 150 -10.36 -16.01 6.06
N PHE A 151 -9.26 -16.68 6.40
CA PHE A 151 -7.93 -16.33 5.89
C PHE A 151 -7.85 -16.47 4.36
N ALA A 152 -8.35 -17.57 3.81
CA ALA A 152 -8.38 -17.80 2.36
C ALA A 152 -9.21 -16.73 1.63
N ALA A 153 -10.35 -16.31 2.21
CA ALA A 153 -11.15 -15.21 1.68
C ALA A 153 -10.39 -13.88 1.70
N ALA A 154 -9.63 -13.58 2.77
CA ALA A 154 -8.80 -12.39 2.85
C ALA A 154 -7.65 -12.39 1.82
N VAL A 155 -6.99 -13.54 1.61
CA VAL A 155 -5.97 -13.71 0.57
C VAL A 155 -6.56 -13.54 -0.83
N LEU A 156 -7.73 -14.15 -1.10
CA LEU A 156 -8.43 -13.99 -2.37
C LEU A 156 -8.78 -12.51 -2.62
N PHE A 157 -9.24 -11.80 -1.60
CA PHE A 157 -9.48 -10.36 -1.68
C PHE A 157 -8.20 -9.61 -2.09
N GLN A 158 -7.07 -9.87 -1.44
CA GLN A 158 -5.79 -9.23 -1.80
C GLN A 158 -5.43 -9.47 -3.27
N ILE A 159 -5.62 -10.70 -3.78
CA ILE A 159 -5.37 -11.04 -5.20
C ILE A 159 -6.27 -10.23 -6.14
N VAL A 160 -7.55 -10.08 -5.80
CA VAL A 160 -8.53 -9.34 -6.61
C VAL A 160 -8.24 -7.83 -6.61
N THR A 161 -7.72 -7.28 -5.52
CA THR A 161 -7.40 -5.84 -5.41
C THR A 161 -6.00 -5.49 -5.91
N LEU A 162 -5.09 -6.46 -6.00
CA LEU A 162 -3.71 -6.27 -6.47
C LEU A 162 -3.59 -5.52 -7.81
N PRO A 163 -4.45 -5.73 -8.82
CA PRO A 163 -4.40 -4.96 -10.07
C PRO A 163 -4.55 -3.45 -9.88
N VAL A 164 -5.29 -3.00 -8.85
CA VAL A 164 -5.44 -1.58 -8.52
C VAL A 164 -4.10 -0.98 -8.10
N GLU A 165 -3.36 -1.69 -7.25
CA GLU A 165 -2.05 -1.26 -6.75
C GLU A 165 -0.99 -1.23 -7.87
N PHE A 166 -1.01 -2.21 -8.77
CA PHE A 166 -0.10 -2.24 -9.92
C PHE A 166 -0.36 -1.07 -10.88
N ASP A 167 -1.63 -0.78 -11.16
CA ASP A 167 -2.01 0.35 -12.04
C ASP A 167 -1.69 1.70 -11.39
N ALA A 168 -1.96 1.88 -10.09
CA ALA A 168 -1.60 3.10 -9.35
C ALA A 168 -0.09 3.33 -9.39
N SER A 169 0.70 2.30 -9.07
CA SER A 169 2.17 2.36 -9.13
C SER A 169 2.70 2.63 -10.55
N GLY A 170 2.06 2.05 -11.57
CA GLY A 170 2.41 2.30 -12.97
C GLY A 170 2.17 3.76 -13.38
N ARG A 171 1.05 4.34 -12.95
CA ARG A 171 0.74 5.76 -13.17
C ARG A 171 1.72 6.65 -12.41
N ALA A 172 1.96 6.37 -11.14
CA ALA A 172 2.89 7.10 -10.29
C ALA A 172 4.29 7.18 -10.92
N LEU A 173 4.84 6.02 -11.31
CA LEU A 173 6.15 5.95 -11.95
C LEU A 173 6.20 6.73 -13.26
N LYS A 174 5.13 6.68 -14.07
CA LYS A 174 5.04 7.46 -15.31
C LYS A 174 5.06 8.96 -15.03
N GLN A 175 4.28 9.42 -14.05
CA GLN A 175 4.13 10.83 -13.68
C GLN A 175 5.44 11.42 -13.14
N ILE A 176 6.11 10.76 -12.20
CA ILE A 176 7.36 11.28 -11.62
C ILE A 176 8.49 11.39 -12.65
N VAL A 177 8.51 10.52 -13.66
CA VAL A 177 9.50 10.57 -14.74
C VAL A 177 9.11 11.63 -15.78
N SER A 178 7.84 11.68 -16.22
CA SER A 178 7.41 12.66 -17.23
C SER A 178 7.48 14.10 -16.75
N LEU A 179 7.29 14.32 -15.45
CA LEU A 179 7.36 15.64 -14.83
C LEU A 179 8.77 16.03 -14.39
N GLY A 180 9.76 15.15 -14.58
CA GLY A 180 11.14 15.39 -14.16
C GLY A 180 11.31 15.51 -12.65
N ILE A 181 10.38 14.96 -11.85
CA ILE A 181 10.44 14.95 -10.38
C ILE A 181 11.56 14.02 -9.91
N VAL A 182 11.78 12.94 -10.65
CA VAL A 182 12.83 11.95 -10.44
C VAL A 182 13.62 11.80 -11.73
N GLN A 183 14.94 11.85 -11.64
CA GLN A 183 15.83 11.69 -12.79
C GLN A 183 15.87 10.24 -13.28
N GLU A 184 16.25 10.02 -14.54
CA GLU A 184 16.26 8.68 -15.15
C GLU A 184 17.22 7.70 -14.43
N ASN A 185 18.27 8.20 -13.78
CA ASN A 185 19.18 7.43 -12.94
C ASN A 185 18.57 7.00 -11.58
N GLU A 186 17.57 7.73 -11.08
CA GLU A 186 16.82 7.43 -9.85
C GLU A 186 15.61 6.52 -10.13
N ARG A 187 15.15 6.44 -11.37
CA ARG A 187 14.02 5.59 -11.81
C ARG A 187 14.09 4.13 -11.34
N PRO A 188 15.25 3.42 -11.39
CA PRO A 188 15.32 2.04 -10.90
C PRO A 188 15.06 1.92 -9.39
N GLN A 189 15.41 2.97 -8.63
CA GLN A 189 15.25 3.02 -7.17
C GLN A 189 13.78 3.23 -6.82
N ALA A 190 13.12 4.19 -7.48
CA ALA A 190 11.67 4.40 -7.37
C ALA A 190 10.89 3.14 -7.79
N LYS A 191 11.25 2.51 -8.91
CA LYS A 191 10.63 1.25 -9.37
C LYS A 191 10.76 0.11 -8.35
N LYS A 192 11.91 -0.02 -7.69
CA LYS A 192 12.14 -1.05 -6.68
C LYS A 192 11.23 -0.87 -5.46
N TYR A 193 10.95 0.37 -5.07
CA TYR A 193 10.01 0.67 -4.01
C TYR A 193 8.57 0.28 -4.41
N TYR A 194 8.12 0.67 -5.61
CA TYR A 194 6.78 0.34 -6.11
C TYR A 194 6.48 -1.16 -6.22
N LEU A 195 7.49 -2.00 -6.46
CA LEU A 195 7.34 -3.46 -6.51
C LEU A 195 7.23 -4.10 -5.12
N LEU A 196 7.51 -3.35 -4.06
CA LEU A 196 7.48 -3.83 -2.68
C LEU A 196 6.30 -3.27 -1.89
N GLN A 197 5.63 -2.24 -2.38
CA GLN A 197 4.46 -1.64 -1.72
C GLN A 197 3.16 -2.47 -1.93
N GLN A 198 3.20 -3.51 -2.77
CA GLN A 198 2.04 -4.30 -3.23
C GLN A 198 2.05 -5.72 -2.66
#